data_AF-M0MAA6-F1
#
_entry.id   AF-M0MAA6-F1
#
_cell.length_a   1.000
_cell.length_b   1.000
_cell.length_c   1.000
_cell.angle_alpha   90.00
_cell.angle_beta   90.00
_cell.angle_gamma   90.00
#
_symmetry.space_group_name_H-M   'P 1'
#
loop_
_entity.id
_entity.type
_entity.pdbx_description
1 polymer ?
#
loop_
_entity_poly.entity_id
_entity_poly.type
_entity_poly.pdbx_seq_one_letter_code
_entity_poly.pdbx_strand_id
1 'polypeptide(L)'
;MSPDRTVGDDPEAKVVVENYSDLAATKRGLSNRQVDVIMSAFGDGVEAALVIEEWANDKDLPTAEGTAAVYLGRCVKSSEAAWRFAAEGRVAWLPKSLTTLFENDLSADVESPQRGLSDFANAGGQS
;
A
#
# COMPACT_ATOMS: atom_id res chain seq x y z
N MET A 1 19.90 11.14 -34.89
CA MET A 1 18.80 11.37 -33.92
C MET A 1 18.08 10.06 -33.75
N SER A 2 18.47 9.30 -32.74
CA SER A 2 17.86 8.00 -32.40
C SER A 2 16.99 8.21 -31.17
N PRO A 3 15.77 7.65 -31.11
CA PRO A 3 14.93 7.75 -29.94
C PRO A 3 15.50 6.87 -28.82
N ASP A 4 16.22 7.49 -27.89
CA ASP A 4 16.65 6.87 -26.64
C ASP A 4 15.49 6.94 -25.63
N ARG A 5 14.51 6.06 -25.83
CA ARG A 5 13.55 5.69 -24.78
C ARG A 5 13.65 4.20 -24.60
N THR A 6 14.79 3.77 -24.05
CA THR A 6 14.88 2.50 -23.37
C THR A 6 14.06 2.66 -22.09
N VAL A 7 12.75 2.43 -22.19
CA VAL A 7 11.90 2.15 -21.04
C VAL A 7 12.47 0.86 -20.47
N GLY A 8 13.32 1.01 -19.45
CA GLY A 8 13.78 -0.10 -18.63
C GLY A 8 12.54 -0.76 -18.04
N ASP A 9 12.17 -1.89 -18.63
CA ASP A 9 11.33 -2.92 -18.04
C ASP A 9 12.14 -3.55 -16.89
N ASP A 10 12.41 -2.75 -15.85
CA ASP A 10 12.73 -3.30 -14.55
C ASP A 10 11.37 -3.52 -13.85
N PRO A 11 11.11 -4.70 -13.27
CA PRO A 11 9.97 -4.88 -12.38
C PRO A 11 10.26 -4.17 -11.05
N GLU A 12 10.50 -2.86 -11.10
CA GLU A 12 10.37 -1.97 -9.96
C GLU A 12 8.88 -1.92 -9.64
N ALA A 13 8.38 -2.95 -8.96
CA ALA A 13 7.02 -3.01 -8.44
C ALA A 13 6.88 -2.05 -7.25
N LYS A 14 7.31 -0.79 -7.42
CA LYS A 14 7.03 0.33 -6.55
C LYS A 14 5.89 1.10 -7.20
N VAL A 15 4.79 1.23 -6.47
CA VAL A 15 3.59 1.95 -6.88
C VAL A 15 3.42 3.11 -5.91
N VAL A 16 3.42 4.33 -6.44
CA VAL A 16 3.03 5.50 -5.67
C VAL A 16 1.51 5.55 -5.68
N VAL A 17 0.90 5.61 -4.51
CA VAL A 17 -0.56 5.55 -4.36
C VAL A 17 -1.07 6.94 -4.05
N GLU A 18 -1.69 7.55 -5.06
CA GLU A 18 -2.37 8.85 -4.94
C GLU A 18 -3.87 8.67 -4.75
N ASN A 19 -4.44 7.55 -5.21
CA ASN A 19 -5.85 7.25 -5.05
C ASN A 19 -6.13 5.73 -5.08
N TYR A 20 -7.36 5.35 -4.76
CA TYR A 20 -7.82 3.95 -4.75
C TYR A 20 -7.58 3.22 -6.08
N SER A 21 -7.66 3.93 -7.21
CA SER A 21 -7.53 3.33 -8.53
C SER A 21 -6.10 2.90 -8.83
N ASP A 22 -5.08 3.51 -8.21
CA ASP A 22 -3.68 3.08 -8.36
C ASP A 22 -3.45 1.68 -7.78
N LEU A 23 -4.09 1.39 -6.63
CA LEU A 23 -4.07 0.06 -6.03
C LEU A 23 -4.83 -0.95 -6.90
N ALA A 24 -6.00 -0.57 -7.42
CA ALA A 24 -6.83 -1.44 -8.26
C ALA A 24 -6.22 -1.69 -9.65
N ALA A 25 -5.49 -0.72 -10.20
CA ALA A 25 -4.82 -0.81 -11.51
C ALA A 25 -3.49 -1.57 -11.45
N THR A 26 -3.05 -1.96 -10.25
CA THR A 26 -1.77 -2.66 -10.09
C THR A 26 -1.81 -4.02 -10.78
N LYS A 27 -0.85 -4.23 -11.70
CA LYS A 27 -0.71 -5.39 -12.61
C LYS A 27 -0.69 -6.75 -11.91
N ARG A 28 -0.40 -6.78 -10.60
CA ARG A 28 -0.29 -7.97 -9.76
C ARG A 28 -1.63 -8.44 -9.18
N GLY A 29 -2.69 -7.62 -9.25
CA GLY A 29 -4.03 -8.02 -8.81
C GLY A 29 -4.16 -8.15 -7.29
N LEU A 30 -4.31 -7.02 -6.61
CA LEU A 30 -4.66 -7.03 -5.18
C LEU A 30 -6.09 -7.51 -4.99
N SER A 31 -6.32 -8.31 -3.96
CA SER A 31 -7.68 -8.62 -3.50
C SER A 31 -8.32 -7.36 -2.93
N ASN A 32 -9.64 -7.18 -3.10
CA ASN A 32 -10.39 -6.03 -2.53
C ASN A 32 -10.10 -5.81 -1.03
N ARG A 33 -9.93 -6.90 -0.27
CA ARG A 33 -9.57 -6.82 1.16
C ARG A 33 -8.18 -6.24 1.40
N GLN A 34 -7.20 -6.56 0.56
CA GLN A 34 -5.85 -5.97 0.67
C GLN A 34 -5.89 -4.49 0.34
N VAL A 35 -6.66 -4.10 -0.69
CA VAL A 35 -6.85 -2.68 -1.04
C VAL A 35 -7.47 -1.91 0.13
N ASP A 36 -8.53 -2.43 0.74
CA ASP A 36 -9.21 -1.81 1.88
C ASP A 36 -8.25 -1.60 3.08
N VAL A 37 -7.46 -2.63 3.41
CA VAL A 37 -6.47 -2.56 4.49
C VAL A 37 -5.36 -1.54 4.21
N ILE A 38 -4.83 -1.51 2.98
CA ILE A 38 -3.78 -0.56 2.59
C ILE A 38 -4.32 0.88 2.64
N MET A 39 -5.53 1.11 2.11
CA MET A 39 -6.15 2.43 2.12
C MET A 39 -6.48 2.91 3.53
N SER A 40 -7.03 2.04 4.38
CA SER A 40 -7.27 2.37 5.78
C SER A 40 -5.97 2.76 6.46
N ALA A 41 -4.91 1.96 6.30
CA ALA A 41 -3.61 2.24 6.88
C ALA A 41 -3.02 3.57 6.41
N PHE A 42 -3.14 3.90 5.12
CA PHE A 42 -2.69 5.19 4.59
C PHE A 42 -3.50 6.35 5.15
N GLY A 43 -4.81 6.18 5.36
CA GLY A 43 -5.66 7.15 6.07
C GLY A 43 -5.27 7.34 7.54
N ASP A 44 -4.78 6.29 8.20
CA ASP A 44 -4.23 6.33 9.56
C ASP A 44 -2.78 6.89 9.64
N GLY A 45 -2.19 7.27 8.50
CA GLY A 45 -0.86 7.89 8.43
C GLY A 45 0.31 6.92 8.26
N VAL A 46 0.07 5.68 7.83
CA VAL A 46 1.14 4.75 7.45
C VAL A 46 1.83 5.24 6.17
N GLU A 47 3.16 5.24 6.15
CA GLU A 47 3.97 5.78 5.04
C GLU A 47 4.04 4.82 3.83
N ALA A 48 4.02 3.51 4.06
CA ALA A 48 4.09 2.52 3.00
C ALA A 48 3.45 1.19 3.40
N ALA A 49 2.94 0.48 2.40
CA ALA A 49 2.47 -0.88 2.51
C ALA A 49 3.26 -1.78 1.56
N LEU A 50 3.59 -2.99 1.98
CA LEU A 50 4.31 -3.94 1.17
C LEU A 50 3.52 -5.23 1.08
N VAL A 51 3.29 -5.71 -0.14
CA VAL A 51 2.51 -6.92 -0.40
C VAL A 51 3.43 -8.01 -0.92
N ILE A 52 3.30 -9.21 -0.34
CA ILE A 52 4.07 -10.39 -0.73
C ILE A 52 3.10 -11.49 -1.20
N GLU A 53 3.26 -11.93 -2.45
CA GLU A 53 2.27 -12.80 -3.12
C GLU A 53 2.32 -14.28 -2.70
N GLU A 54 3.48 -14.76 -2.25
CA GLU A 54 3.65 -16.15 -1.80
C GLU A 54 4.77 -16.19 -0.74
N TRP A 55 4.97 -17.29 -0.01
CA TRP A 55 6.14 -17.62 0.84
C TRP A 55 6.51 -16.75 2.08
N ALA A 56 5.79 -15.70 2.46
CA ALA A 56 6.20 -14.86 3.60
C ALA A 56 5.79 -15.40 5.00
N ASN A 57 5.85 -16.71 5.22
CA ASN A 57 5.54 -17.29 6.55
C ASN A 57 6.70 -17.15 7.56
N ASP A 58 7.88 -16.71 7.11
CA ASP A 58 9.11 -16.66 7.94
C ASP A 58 9.79 -15.28 7.90
N LYS A 59 9.00 -14.21 7.91
CA LYS A 59 9.52 -12.85 8.07
C LYS A 59 9.21 -12.36 9.47
N ASP A 60 10.22 -11.82 10.13
CA ASP A 60 10.09 -11.17 11.44
C ASP A 60 9.36 -9.82 11.32
N LEU A 61 8.37 -9.70 10.44
CA LEU A 61 7.55 -8.52 10.27
C LEU A 61 6.10 -8.87 10.60
N PRO A 62 5.40 -8.02 11.37
CA PRO A 62 3.97 -8.19 11.58
C PRO A 62 3.21 -7.89 10.29
N THR A 63 2.23 -8.74 9.98
CA THR A 63 1.29 -8.49 8.89
C THR A 63 0.11 -7.66 9.39
N ALA A 64 -0.53 -6.92 8.49
CA ALA A 64 -1.73 -6.16 8.78
C ALA A 64 -2.87 -7.07 9.23
N GLU A 65 -3.70 -6.59 10.16
CA GLU A 65 -4.83 -7.36 10.65
C GLU A 65 -5.78 -7.75 9.50
N GLY A 66 -6.17 -9.02 9.46
CA GLY A 66 -7.05 -9.53 8.43
C GLY A 66 -6.39 -9.86 7.08
N THR A 67 -5.07 -9.73 6.94
CA THR A 67 -4.32 -10.19 5.75
C THR A 67 -2.98 -10.82 6.14
N ALA A 68 -2.63 -11.97 5.55
CA ALA A 68 -1.34 -12.63 5.81
C ALA A 68 -0.21 -12.15 4.86
N ALA A 69 -0.52 -11.25 3.94
CA ALA A 69 0.33 -10.88 2.81
C ALA A 69 0.67 -9.39 2.77
N VAL A 70 0.07 -8.56 3.62
CA VAL A 70 0.29 -7.10 3.64
C VAL A 70 1.08 -6.74 4.89
N TYR A 71 2.12 -5.95 4.71
CA TYR A 71 2.99 -5.44 5.77
C TYR A 71 2.90 -3.92 5.76
N LEU A 72 2.58 -3.32 6.90
CA LEU A 72 2.38 -1.88 7.04
C LEU A 72 3.57 -1.25 7.76
N GLY A 73 4.06 -0.12 7.25
CA GLY A 73 5.22 0.54 7.83
C GLY A 73 5.84 1.54 6.89
N ARG A 74 7.15 1.42 6.66
CA ARG A 74 7.90 2.33 5.80
C ARG A 74 9.06 1.64 5.09
N CYS A 75 9.37 2.09 3.88
CA CYS A 75 10.59 1.69 3.18
C CYS A 75 11.77 2.54 3.67
N VAL A 76 12.72 1.94 4.39
CA VAL A 76 13.86 2.67 4.97
C VAL A 76 15.01 2.79 3.97
N LYS A 77 15.16 1.78 3.10
CA LYS A 77 16.21 1.73 2.09
C LYS A 77 15.81 0.77 0.97
N SER A 78 16.29 1.02 -0.23
CA SER A 78 16.26 0.06 -1.34
C SER A 78 17.67 -0.31 -1.77
N SER A 79 17.79 -1.53 -2.27
CA SER A 79 18.93 -2.00 -3.07
C SER A 79 18.41 -2.37 -4.46
N GLU A 80 19.28 -2.82 -5.35
CA GLU A 80 18.87 -3.30 -6.68
C GLU A 80 17.86 -4.46 -6.57
N ALA A 81 18.15 -5.47 -5.74
CA ALA A 81 17.35 -6.70 -5.65
C ALA A 81 16.34 -6.75 -4.48
N ALA A 82 16.39 -5.83 -3.51
CA ALA A 82 15.58 -5.91 -2.30
C ALA A 82 15.16 -4.56 -1.71
N TRP A 83 14.03 -4.57 -0.99
CA TRP A 83 13.53 -3.50 -0.13
C TRP A 83 13.92 -3.76 1.32
N ARG A 84 14.40 -2.74 2.03
CA ARG A 84 14.56 -2.75 3.48
C ARG A 84 13.32 -2.09 4.09
N PHE A 85 12.42 -2.92 4.58
CA PHE A 85 11.12 -2.49 5.11
C PHE A 85 11.13 -2.51 6.63
N ALA A 86 10.59 -1.47 7.26
CA ALA A 86 10.44 -1.38 8.70
C ALA A 86 8.96 -1.33 9.09
N ALA A 87 8.54 -2.22 9.99
CA ALA A 87 7.17 -2.33 10.51
C ALA A 87 7.22 -2.58 12.01
N GLU A 88 6.46 -1.81 12.80
CA GLU A 88 6.35 -1.91 14.28
C GLU A 88 7.69 -2.13 15.01
N GLY A 89 8.74 -1.37 14.62
CA GLY A 89 10.07 -1.46 15.24
C GLY A 89 10.93 -2.63 14.76
N ARG A 90 10.43 -3.50 13.87
CA ARG A 90 11.17 -4.58 13.23
C ARG A 90 11.57 -4.17 11.81
N VAL A 91 12.66 -4.76 11.30
CA VAL A 91 13.20 -4.43 9.98
C VAL A 91 13.61 -5.69 9.26
N ALA A 92 13.16 -5.87 8.02
CA ALA A 92 13.55 -7.00 7.19
C ALA A 92 13.93 -6.58 5.77
N TRP A 93 14.77 -7.41 5.15
CA TRP A 93 15.08 -7.33 3.73
C TRP A 93 14.15 -8.26 2.95
N LEU A 94 13.48 -7.70 1.95
CA LEU A 94 12.46 -8.36 1.16
C LEU A 94 12.80 -8.24 -0.33
N PRO A 95 12.84 -9.34 -1.08
CA PRO A 95 13.27 -9.30 -2.48
C PRO A 95 12.21 -8.64 -3.38
N LYS A 96 12.62 -7.71 -4.25
CA LYS A 96 11.70 -6.99 -5.15
C LYS A 96 10.97 -7.90 -6.13
N SER A 97 11.59 -9.02 -6.50
CA SER A 97 11.00 -10.01 -7.42
C SER A 97 9.72 -10.65 -6.88
N LEU A 98 9.51 -10.63 -5.57
CA LEU A 98 8.39 -11.29 -4.89
C LEU A 98 7.52 -10.31 -4.11
N THR A 99 7.81 -9.01 -4.19
CA THR A 99 7.16 -8.00 -3.37
C THR A 99 6.77 -6.80 -4.20
N THR A 100 5.63 -6.22 -3.85
CA THR A 100 5.17 -4.94 -4.40
C THR A 100 5.13 -3.93 -3.27
N LEU A 101 5.87 -2.83 -3.42
CA LEU A 101 5.90 -1.72 -2.47
C LEU A 101 4.89 -0.66 -2.93
N PHE A 102 4.00 -0.28 -2.02
CA PHE A 102 3.05 0.82 -2.18
C PHE A 102 3.48 1.94 -1.25
N GLU A 103 3.74 3.12 -1.80
CA GLU A 103 4.07 4.30 -1.01
C GLU A 103 2.85 5.22 -0.91
N ASN A 104 2.62 5.71 0.30
CA ASN A 104 1.58 6.68 0.57
C ASN A 104 2.05 8.06 0.10
N ASP A 105 1.55 8.49 -1.05
CA ASP A 105 1.64 9.88 -1.50
C ASP A 105 0.22 10.48 -1.56
N LEU A 106 -0.66 10.03 -0.66
CA LEU A 106 -1.89 10.75 -0.38
C LEU A 106 -1.45 12.11 0.19
N SER A 107 -1.25 13.07 -0.70
CA SER A 107 -1.28 14.48 -0.34
C SER A 107 -2.53 14.66 0.52
N ALA A 108 -2.43 15.38 1.64
CA ALA A 108 -3.47 15.49 2.67
C ALA A 108 -4.86 15.98 2.18
N ASP A 109 -5.01 16.17 0.86
CA ASP A 109 -6.21 16.51 0.11
C ASP A 109 -6.94 15.30 -0.49
N VAL A 110 -6.41 14.07 -0.39
CA VAL A 110 -7.13 12.90 -0.91
C VAL A 110 -8.31 12.63 0.01
N GLU A 111 -9.50 12.90 -0.53
CA GLU A 111 -10.80 12.55 0.04
C GLU A 111 -10.75 11.10 0.55
N SER A 112 -10.49 10.95 1.85
CA SER A 112 -10.78 9.70 2.56
C SER A 112 -12.24 9.39 2.23
N PRO A 113 -12.59 8.17 1.78
CA PRO A 113 -13.98 7.85 1.50
C PRO A 113 -14.75 8.19 2.77
N GLN A 114 -15.56 9.26 2.71
CA GLN A 114 -16.37 9.65 3.83
C GLN A 114 -17.18 8.41 4.17
N ARG A 115 -16.89 7.82 5.33
CA ARG A 115 -17.83 6.92 5.98
C ARG A 115 -19.11 7.73 6.09
N GLY A 116 -20.03 7.49 5.16
CA GLY A 116 -21.36 8.07 5.13
C GLY A 116 -22.09 7.62 6.38
N LEU A 117 -21.89 8.36 7.47
CA LEU A 117 -22.55 8.19 8.75
C LEU A 117 -23.35 9.45 9.13
N SER A 118 -23.53 10.38 8.19
CA SER A 118 -24.22 11.65 8.44
C SER A 118 -25.70 11.67 8.03
N ASP A 119 -26.28 10.57 7.49
CA ASP A 119 -27.67 10.58 6.98
C ASP A 119 -28.75 10.05 7.95
N PHE A 120 -28.44 9.86 9.24
CA PHE A 120 -29.43 9.39 10.22
C PHE A 120 -29.53 10.22 11.51
N ALA A 121 -29.25 11.52 11.47
CA ALA A 121 -29.41 12.39 12.64
C ALA A 121 -30.32 13.63 12.45
N ASN A 122 -31.04 13.75 11.32
CA ASN A 122 -31.96 14.87 11.11
C ASN A 122 -33.37 14.42 10.70
N ALA A 123 -33.98 13.56 11.51
CA ALA A 123 -35.41 13.23 11.42
C ALA A 123 -36.08 13.27 12.80
N GLY A 124 -35.75 14.28 13.60
CA GLY A 124 -36.33 14.47 14.93
C GLY A 124 -36.42 15.95 15.30
N GLY A 125 -37.53 16.60 14.93
CA GLY A 125 -37.88 17.90 15.51
C GLY A 125 -38.45 18.90 14.51
N GLN A 126 -39.65 18.66 14.00
CA GLN A 126 -40.55 19.77 13.67
C GLN A 126 -41.64 19.79 14.74
N SER A 127 -41.61 20.88 15.50
CA SER A 127 -42.67 21.33 16.41
C SER A 127 -43.88 21.82 15.63
#